data_AF-A0A1L9VFU5-F1
#
_entry.id   AF-A0A1L9VFU5-F1
#
_cell.length_a   1.000
_cell.length_b   1.000
_cell.length_c   1.000
_cell.angle_alpha   90.00
_cell.angle_beta   90.00
_cell.angle_gamma   90.00
#
_symmetry.space_group_name_H-M   'P 1'
#
loop_
_entity.id
_entity.type
_entity.pdbx_description
1 polymer ?
#
loop_
_entity_poly.entity_id
_entity_poly.type
_entity_poly.pdbx_seq_one_letter_code
_entity_poly.pdbx_strand_id
1 'polypeptide(L)'
;MRPRNYICATCLRKRTPYLPHRTVVTTSTSTPPTTANHSNPNLLPFHALTPSQISCYWDTRIPNDPQLAYANSLFTPSRHSPIKLWSANRFRTMPMSSLEPEVAFLGRSNVGKSSLLNAIMGKEICWTSSKPGRTREMNAFGIGGTKGGENKIVLLDMPGYGKGSRTGWGVEIMKYLQGRRQLRRAFVLIDSDHGLKRTDHDILALFRQYAIPHQVVISKVDKLLKSKSGASVASLAALQDRLQSLRPVVQPDGRFEGPGALGEVLTCSTEPRTRVAPGHGQFLGISALRWAILSAAGYGGSVEAKENPVVSSEGSGSKVPDFRF
;
A
#
# COMPACT_ATOMS: atom_id res chain seq x y z
N MET A 1 -2.08 -41.37 31.42
CA MET A 1 -1.36 -40.09 31.20
C MET A 1 -2.34 -39.06 30.64
N ARG A 2 -2.59 -37.94 31.34
CA ARG A 2 -3.50 -36.88 30.87
C ARG A 2 -2.74 -35.88 29.97
N PRO A 3 -3.34 -35.35 28.89
CA PRO A 3 -2.68 -34.38 28.03
C PRO A 3 -2.62 -33.01 28.72
N ARG A 4 -1.44 -32.38 28.71
CA ARG A 4 -1.23 -31.02 29.20
C ARG A 4 -1.63 -30.02 28.11
N ASN A 5 -2.69 -29.26 28.37
CA ASN A 5 -3.04 -28.08 27.57
C ASN A 5 -2.15 -26.91 28.01
N TYR A 6 -1.36 -26.35 27.08
CA TYR A 6 -0.61 -25.11 27.32
C TYR A 6 -1.45 -23.92 26.85
N ILE A 7 -1.84 -23.06 27.79
CA ILE A 7 -2.57 -21.81 27.53
C ILE A 7 -1.55 -20.67 27.48
N CYS A 8 -1.57 -19.89 26.40
CA CYS A 8 -0.78 -18.68 26.25
C CYS A 8 -1.24 -17.59 27.26
N ALA A 9 -0.33 -17.15 28.14
CA ALA A 9 -0.62 -16.18 29.20
C ALA A 9 -1.03 -14.77 28.71
N THR A 10 -0.89 -14.49 27.42
CA THR A 10 -1.24 -13.18 26.81
C THR A 10 -2.71 -13.09 26.39
N CYS A 11 -3.42 -14.21 26.28
CA CYS A 11 -4.80 -14.25 25.74
C CYS A 11 -5.90 -14.19 26.82
N LEU A 12 -5.54 -14.01 28.09
CA LEU A 12 -6.49 -14.03 29.24
C LEU A 12 -6.82 -12.65 29.82
N ARG A 13 -6.43 -11.55 29.15
CA ARG A 13 -6.84 -10.19 29.57
C ARG A 13 -7.48 -9.44 28.41
N LYS A 14 -8.69 -8.95 28.68
CA LYS A 14 -9.61 -8.16 27.83
C LYS A 14 -10.63 -8.97 27.02
N ARG A 15 -11.50 -9.69 27.75
CA ARG A 15 -12.92 -9.75 27.40
C ARG A 15 -13.65 -8.74 28.28
N THR A 16 -14.22 -7.71 27.69
CA THR A 16 -15.35 -6.95 28.26
C THR A 16 -16.31 -6.55 27.14
N PRO A 17 -17.62 -6.45 27.43
CA PRO A 17 -18.67 -6.54 26.44
C PRO A 17 -19.02 -5.20 25.79
N TYR A 18 -19.59 -5.35 24.60
CA TYR A 18 -20.23 -4.34 23.75
C TYR A 18 -21.38 -3.63 24.48
N LEU A 19 -21.48 -2.31 24.35
CA LEU A 19 -22.73 -1.55 24.55
C LEU A 19 -22.84 -0.45 23.47
N PRO A 20 -24.03 -0.23 22.88
CA PRO A 20 -24.21 0.72 21.78
C PRO A 20 -24.54 2.11 22.33
N HIS A 21 -23.81 3.14 21.88
CA HIS A 21 -24.23 4.53 22.06
C HIS A 21 -24.88 5.08 20.79
N ARG A 22 -26.21 5.24 20.86
CA ARG A 22 -26.98 6.31 20.21
C ARG A 22 -26.41 7.63 20.77
N THR A 23 -26.32 8.76 20.07
CA THR A 23 -27.44 9.66 19.75
C THR A 23 -26.95 10.94 19.04
N VAL A 24 -27.92 11.60 18.36
CA VAL A 24 -28.10 13.03 18.03
C VAL A 24 -27.28 13.67 16.89
N VAL A 25 -28.04 14.02 15.86
CA VAL A 25 -27.76 15.00 14.80
C VAL A 25 -27.80 16.42 15.40
N THR A 26 -26.76 17.21 15.19
CA THR A 26 -26.80 18.67 15.32
C THR A 26 -26.25 19.33 14.06
N THR A 27 -27.12 20.10 13.41
CA THR A 27 -26.87 21.00 12.29
C THR A 27 -26.36 22.35 12.77
N SER A 28 -25.37 22.94 12.09
CA SER A 28 -25.35 24.38 11.70
C SER A 28 -24.06 24.80 10.98
N THR A 29 -24.19 25.22 9.70
CA THR A 29 -23.67 26.44 9.02
C THR A 29 -22.21 26.93 9.22
N SER A 30 -21.45 27.50 8.27
CA SER A 30 -21.57 27.81 6.81
C SER A 30 -20.31 28.58 6.28
N THR A 31 -20.05 28.50 4.95
CA THR A 31 -19.33 29.44 4.00
C THR A 31 -17.86 29.19 3.60
N PRO A 32 -17.37 29.65 2.40
CA PRO A 32 -18.03 30.16 1.16
C PRO A 32 -17.60 29.38 -0.13
N PRO A 33 -18.09 29.73 -1.35
CA PRO A 33 -18.16 28.79 -2.49
C PRO A 33 -16.92 28.83 -3.39
N THR A 34 -16.57 27.68 -3.97
CA THR A 34 -15.64 27.63 -5.11
C THR A 34 -16.15 26.64 -6.15
N THR A 35 -16.59 27.21 -7.28
CA THR A 35 -16.86 26.59 -8.59
C THR A 35 -17.64 25.27 -8.58
N ALA A 36 -18.94 25.36 -8.88
CA ALA A 36 -19.82 24.23 -9.14
C ALA A 36 -19.31 23.41 -10.35
N ASN A 37 -18.55 22.35 -10.06
CA ASN A 37 -18.55 21.19 -10.94
C ASN A 37 -19.93 20.55 -10.82
N HIS A 38 -20.55 20.19 -11.94
CA HIS A 38 -21.77 19.38 -11.97
C HIS A 38 -21.52 18.02 -11.30
N SER A 39 -21.58 17.97 -9.98
CA SER A 39 -21.50 16.76 -9.19
C SER A 39 -22.88 16.11 -9.23
N ASN A 40 -22.94 14.93 -9.84
CA ASN A 40 -24.12 14.08 -9.70
C ASN A 40 -24.27 13.76 -8.20
N PRO A 41 -25.40 14.13 -7.55
CA PRO A 41 -25.57 13.97 -6.10
C PRO A 41 -25.48 12.52 -5.63
N ASN A 42 -25.60 11.56 -6.55
CA ASN A 42 -25.49 10.12 -6.26
C ASN A 42 -24.06 9.56 -6.31
N LEU A 43 -23.06 10.40 -6.59
CA LEU A 43 -21.65 10.00 -6.68
C LEU A 43 -20.84 10.61 -5.55
N LEU A 44 -20.13 9.76 -4.80
CA LEU A 44 -19.13 10.18 -3.84
C LEU A 44 -17.86 10.57 -4.60
N PRO A 45 -17.35 11.80 -4.49
CA PRO A 45 -16.15 12.20 -5.21
C PRO A 45 -14.93 11.41 -4.71
N PHE A 46 -13.96 11.14 -5.58
CA PHE A 46 -12.82 10.27 -5.24
C PHE A 46 -11.99 10.76 -4.05
N HIS A 47 -11.89 12.07 -3.84
CA HIS A 47 -11.15 12.66 -2.72
C HIS A 47 -11.84 12.45 -1.36
N ALA A 48 -13.15 12.17 -1.36
CA ALA A 48 -13.91 11.91 -0.14
C ALA A 48 -13.92 10.41 0.23
N LEU A 49 -13.34 9.54 -0.60
CA LEU A 49 -13.31 8.11 -0.34
C LEU A 49 -12.22 7.78 0.70
N THR A 50 -12.61 7.04 1.74
CA THR A 50 -11.69 6.57 2.77
C THR A 50 -11.01 5.26 2.35
N PRO A 51 -9.85 4.91 2.95
CA PRO A 51 -9.18 3.65 2.64
C PRO A 51 -10.07 2.42 2.84
N SER A 52 -10.92 2.40 3.87
CA SER A 52 -11.82 1.28 4.15
C SER A 52 -12.97 1.13 3.16
N GLN A 53 -13.34 2.19 2.44
CA GLN A 53 -14.37 2.12 1.39
C GLN A 53 -13.86 1.44 0.12
N ILE A 54 -12.55 1.54 -0.15
CA ILE A 54 -11.96 1.05 -1.40
C ILE A 54 -11.04 -0.16 -1.20
N SER A 55 -10.58 -0.46 0.02
CA SER A 55 -9.67 -1.56 0.34
C SER A 55 -10.24 -2.44 1.46
N CYS A 56 -9.70 -3.66 1.62
CA CYS A 56 -10.06 -4.55 2.72
C CYS A 56 -8.91 -4.70 3.72
N TYR A 57 -9.25 -4.66 5.01
CA TYR A 57 -8.34 -4.79 6.13
C TYR A 57 -8.90 -5.85 7.09
N TRP A 58 -8.36 -7.07 7.06
CA TRP A 58 -8.77 -8.18 7.94
C TRP A 58 -7.89 -8.25 9.19
N ASP A 59 -6.57 -8.17 9.01
CA ASP A 59 -5.60 -8.37 10.09
C ASP A 59 -4.85 -7.08 10.49
N THR A 60 -4.97 -6.03 9.70
CA THR A 60 -4.30 -4.74 9.92
C THR A 60 -5.30 -3.65 10.28
N ARG A 61 -4.83 -2.62 10.97
CA ARG A 61 -5.63 -1.43 11.24
C ARG A 61 -5.71 -0.56 9.99
N ILE A 62 -6.87 0.02 9.76
CA ILE A 62 -7.06 1.05 8.74
C ILE A 62 -6.17 2.26 9.12
N PRO A 63 -5.34 2.78 8.19
CA PRO A 63 -4.51 3.94 8.48
C PRO A 63 -5.36 5.18 8.76
N ASN A 64 -4.95 5.98 9.74
CA ASN A 64 -5.58 7.26 10.05
C ASN A 64 -4.97 8.40 9.20
N ASP A 65 -5.63 9.57 9.18
CA ASP A 65 -5.19 10.70 8.36
C ASP A 65 -3.76 11.19 8.68
N PRO A 66 -3.33 11.29 9.96
CA PRO A 66 -1.92 11.60 10.28
C PRO A 66 -0.91 10.62 9.68
N GLN A 67 -1.20 9.32 9.71
CA GLN A 67 -0.35 8.29 9.12
C GLN A 67 -0.29 8.41 7.60
N LEU A 68 -1.42 8.70 6.94
CA LEU A 68 -1.47 8.95 5.50
C LEU A 68 -0.70 10.23 5.12
N ALA A 69 -0.82 11.29 5.91
CA ALA A 69 -0.09 12.54 5.71
C ALA A 69 1.43 12.35 5.88
N TYR A 70 1.84 11.62 6.92
CA TYR A 70 3.25 11.25 7.13
C TYR A 70 3.80 10.40 5.97
N ALA A 71 3.01 9.42 5.52
CA ALA A 71 3.39 8.63 4.35
C ALA A 71 3.55 9.50 3.10
N ASN A 72 2.68 10.49 2.90
CA ASN A 72 2.79 11.39 1.75
C ASN A 72 4.00 12.32 1.84
N SER A 73 4.35 12.82 3.03
CA SER A 73 5.50 13.72 3.18
C SER A 73 6.82 13.02 2.84
N LEU A 74 7.00 11.76 3.26
CA LEU A 74 8.22 10.99 2.99
C LEU A 74 8.42 10.72 1.48
N PHE A 75 7.33 10.49 0.75
CA PHE A 75 7.34 10.23 -0.69
C PHE A 75 7.26 11.50 -1.54
N THR A 76 7.25 12.69 -0.92
CA THR A 76 7.23 13.95 -1.67
C THR A 76 8.56 14.13 -2.42
N PRO A 77 8.52 14.39 -3.74
CA PRO A 77 9.74 14.60 -4.51
C PRO A 77 10.58 15.76 -3.99
N SER A 78 11.89 15.54 -3.96
CA SER A 78 12.92 16.51 -3.62
C SER A 78 14.12 16.31 -4.55
N ARG A 79 15.17 17.13 -4.37
CA ARG A 79 16.43 16.94 -5.11
C ARG A 79 17.07 15.57 -4.86
N HIS A 80 16.81 14.96 -3.71
CA HIS A 80 17.46 13.74 -3.24
C HIS A 80 16.51 12.54 -3.13
N SER A 81 15.24 12.67 -3.54
CA SER A 81 14.23 11.62 -3.48
C SER A 81 13.12 11.87 -4.50
N PRO A 82 12.62 10.89 -5.26
CA PRO A 82 13.23 9.59 -5.49
C PRO A 82 14.49 9.71 -6.36
N ILE A 83 15.45 8.80 -6.17
CA ILE A 83 16.61 8.61 -7.04
C ILE A 83 16.70 7.17 -7.54
N LYS A 84 17.14 6.97 -8.78
CA LYS A 84 17.44 5.62 -9.29
C LYS A 84 18.80 5.20 -8.75
N LEU A 85 18.86 4.08 -8.05
CA LEU A 85 20.09 3.56 -7.44
C LEU A 85 20.84 2.64 -8.40
N TRP A 86 20.14 1.67 -8.97
CA TRP A 86 20.74 0.69 -9.88
C TRP A 86 19.69 -0.01 -10.75
N SER A 87 20.17 -0.62 -11.83
CA SER A 87 19.45 -1.58 -12.65
C SER A 87 20.29 -2.84 -12.80
N ALA A 88 19.70 -4.01 -12.59
CA ALA A 88 20.42 -5.28 -12.68
C ALA A 88 19.52 -6.40 -13.24
N ASN A 89 20.13 -7.34 -13.96
CA ASN A 89 19.44 -8.49 -14.54
C ASN A 89 19.81 -9.84 -13.89
N ARG A 90 20.78 -9.86 -12.99
CA ARG A 90 21.20 -11.05 -12.23
C ARG A 90 21.33 -10.70 -10.75
N PHE A 91 20.98 -11.63 -9.89
CA PHE A 91 21.07 -11.46 -8.43
C PHE A 91 22.50 -11.12 -7.99
N ARG A 92 23.48 -11.83 -8.53
CA ARG A 92 24.91 -11.67 -8.17
C ARG A 92 25.51 -10.31 -8.53
N THR A 93 24.90 -9.55 -9.45
CA THR A 93 25.43 -8.24 -9.88
C THR A 93 24.81 -7.08 -9.12
N MET A 94 23.93 -7.35 -8.16
CA MET A 94 23.27 -6.32 -7.37
C MET A 94 24.14 -5.87 -6.21
N PRO A 95 24.08 -4.58 -5.83
CA PRO A 95 24.80 -4.09 -4.67
C PRO A 95 24.36 -4.82 -3.39
N MET A 96 25.31 -5.44 -2.68
CA MET A 96 25.04 -6.18 -1.43
C MET A 96 25.20 -5.32 -0.17
N SER A 97 25.75 -4.11 -0.30
CA SER A 97 26.11 -3.22 0.82
C SER A 97 24.99 -2.29 1.29
N SER A 98 23.77 -2.38 0.74
CA SER A 98 22.65 -1.55 1.18
C SER A 98 22.11 -2.03 2.52
N LEU A 99 21.90 -1.09 3.44
CA LEU A 99 21.32 -1.34 4.77
C LEU A 99 19.84 -0.98 4.83
N GLU A 100 19.35 -0.23 3.83
CA GLU A 100 17.99 0.24 3.76
C GLU A 100 16.97 -0.91 3.62
N PRO A 101 15.80 -0.84 4.27
CA PRO A 101 14.73 -1.78 4.02
C PRO A 101 14.22 -1.68 2.57
N GLU A 102 13.96 -2.83 1.97
CA GLU A 102 13.53 -2.93 0.58
C GLU A 102 12.12 -3.49 0.48
N VAL A 103 11.35 -2.97 -0.47
CA VAL A 103 10.07 -3.55 -0.87
C VAL A 103 10.05 -3.82 -2.37
N ALA A 104 9.52 -4.96 -2.77
CA ALA A 104 9.47 -5.37 -4.16
C ALA A 104 8.07 -5.23 -4.75
N PHE A 105 7.97 -4.76 -5.98
CA PHE A 105 6.74 -4.72 -6.74
C PHE A 105 6.78 -5.75 -7.85
N LEU A 106 5.81 -6.65 -7.86
CA LEU A 106 5.65 -7.70 -8.85
C LEU A 106 4.24 -7.66 -9.43
N GLY A 107 4.06 -8.23 -10.61
CA GLY A 107 2.76 -8.33 -11.26
C GLY A 107 2.91 -8.79 -12.70
N ARG A 108 1.80 -9.15 -13.35
CA ARG A 108 1.84 -9.50 -14.77
C ARG A 108 2.27 -8.31 -15.65
N SER A 109 2.74 -8.59 -16.86
CA SER A 109 2.91 -7.55 -17.89
C SER A 109 1.63 -6.70 -18.00
N ASN A 110 1.79 -5.38 -18.06
CA ASN A 110 0.71 -4.39 -18.23
C ASN A 110 -0.34 -4.27 -17.11
N VAL A 111 -0.10 -4.81 -15.90
CA VAL A 111 -1.00 -4.56 -14.74
C VAL A 111 -0.88 -3.14 -14.18
N GLY A 112 0.04 -2.32 -14.69
CA GLY A 112 0.23 -0.93 -14.27
C GLY A 112 1.32 -0.71 -13.22
N LYS A 113 2.22 -1.68 -13.01
CA LYS A 113 3.31 -1.62 -12.01
C LYS A 113 4.19 -0.38 -12.09
N SER A 114 4.77 -0.09 -13.26
CA SER A 114 5.65 1.07 -13.42
C SER A 114 4.88 2.40 -13.33
N SER A 115 3.62 2.44 -13.78
CA SER A 115 2.74 3.59 -13.57
C SER A 115 2.42 3.80 -12.08
N LEU A 116 2.17 2.71 -11.35
CA LEU A 116 1.95 2.73 -9.91
C LEU A 116 3.19 3.24 -9.17
N LEU A 117 4.38 2.77 -9.54
CA LEU A 117 5.63 3.24 -8.95
C LEU A 117 5.86 4.73 -9.18
N ASN A 118 5.62 5.23 -10.40
CA ASN A 118 5.68 6.68 -10.67
C ASN A 118 4.66 7.47 -9.81
N ALA A 119 3.46 6.93 -9.63
CA ALA A 119 2.44 7.55 -8.77
C ALA A 119 2.85 7.54 -7.29
N ILE A 120 3.32 6.40 -6.75
CA ILE A 120 3.82 6.28 -5.38
C ILE A 120 4.95 7.29 -5.14
N MET A 121 5.91 7.38 -6.07
CA MET A 121 7.08 8.25 -5.93
C MET A 121 6.82 9.72 -6.30
N GLY A 122 5.64 10.05 -6.86
CA GLY A 122 5.33 11.40 -7.32
C GLY A 122 6.24 11.92 -8.43
N LYS A 123 6.95 11.04 -9.14
CA LYS A 123 7.91 11.42 -10.20
C LYS A 123 7.94 10.36 -11.29
N GLU A 124 7.97 10.80 -12.55
CA GLU A 124 8.10 9.91 -13.71
C GLU A 124 9.55 9.45 -13.88
N ILE A 125 9.94 8.43 -13.12
CA ILE A 125 11.31 7.87 -13.14
C ILE A 125 11.34 6.44 -13.72
N CYS A 126 10.23 5.71 -13.63
CA CYS A 126 10.03 4.42 -14.28
C CYS A 126 9.49 4.63 -15.70
N TRP A 127 10.00 3.85 -16.65
CA TRP A 127 9.46 3.82 -18.01
C TRP A 127 8.13 3.08 -18.06
N THR A 128 7.08 3.74 -18.56
CA THR A 128 5.76 3.14 -18.79
C THR A 128 5.62 2.76 -20.27
N SER A 129 5.08 1.58 -20.57
CA SER A 129 4.77 1.16 -21.93
C SER A 129 3.63 0.15 -21.92
N SER A 130 2.80 0.18 -22.96
CA SER A 130 1.77 -0.82 -23.22
C SER A 130 2.32 -2.11 -23.86
N LYS A 131 3.57 -2.09 -24.35
CA LYS A 131 4.22 -3.27 -24.95
C LYS A 131 4.72 -4.23 -23.85
N PRO A 132 4.33 -5.52 -23.86
CA PRO A 132 4.81 -6.51 -22.90
C PRO A 132 6.34 -6.65 -22.88
N GLY A 133 6.90 -7.00 -21.71
CA GLY A 133 8.33 -7.33 -21.59
C GLY A 133 9.30 -6.13 -21.64
N ARG A 134 8.84 -4.93 -21.26
CA ARG A 134 9.65 -3.70 -21.28
C ARG A 134 10.58 -3.57 -20.08
N THR A 135 10.10 -3.87 -18.87
CA THR A 135 10.94 -3.97 -17.66
C THR A 135 11.72 -5.27 -17.74
N ARG A 136 12.90 -5.21 -18.35
CA ARG A 136 13.81 -6.35 -18.57
C ARG A 136 14.93 -6.38 -17.55
N GLU A 137 14.85 -5.59 -16.49
CA GLU A 137 15.84 -5.47 -15.42
C GLU A 137 15.10 -5.11 -14.14
N MET A 138 15.63 -5.55 -13.01
CA MET A 138 15.20 -5.10 -11.70
C MET A 138 15.75 -3.70 -11.49
N ASN A 139 14.88 -2.75 -11.16
CA ASN A 139 15.27 -1.36 -10.93
C ASN A 139 15.05 -0.99 -9.48
N ALA A 140 16.06 -0.43 -8.83
CA ALA A 140 15.97 0.05 -7.46
C ALA A 140 15.88 1.57 -7.41
N PHE A 141 14.96 2.06 -6.58
CA PHE A 141 14.72 3.48 -6.37
C PHE A 141 14.78 3.81 -4.88
N GLY A 142 15.69 4.72 -4.50
CA GLY A 142 15.83 5.21 -3.14
C GLY A 142 14.81 6.32 -2.86
N ILE A 143 14.14 6.22 -1.71
CA ILE A 143 13.08 7.13 -1.25
C ILE A 143 13.45 7.70 0.12
N GLY A 144 13.10 8.98 0.34
CA GLY A 144 13.27 9.66 1.64
C GLY A 144 14.70 10.13 1.93
N GLY A 145 15.57 10.15 0.92
CA GLY A 145 16.94 10.63 1.05
C GLY A 145 17.03 12.14 1.34
N THR A 146 18.01 12.53 2.14
CA THR A 146 18.35 13.92 2.46
C THR A 146 19.74 14.28 1.92
N LYS A 147 20.09 15.57 1.90
CA LYS A 147 21.40 16.03 1.43
C LYS A 147 22.51 15.38 2.27
N GLY A 148 23.36 14.58 1.64
CA GLY A 148 24.46 13.88 2.31
C GLY A 148 24.04 12.71 3.20
N GLY A 149 22.76 12.31 3.16
CA GLY A 149 22.22 11.19 3.94
C GLY A 149 21.83 9.98 3.08
N GLU A 150 21.64 8.85 3.76
CA GLU A 150 21.13 7.62 3.15
C GLU A 150 19.63 7.71 2.84
N ASN A 151 19.16 6.82 1.96
CA ASN A 151 17.73 6.68 1.71
C ASN A 151 17.05 6.05 2.93
N LYS A 152 15.75 6.25 3.08
CA LYS A 152 14.97 5.57 4.12
C LYS A 152 14.50 4.19 3.66
N ILE A 153 14.12 4.08 2.40
CA ILE A 153 13.52 2.87 1.82
C ILE A 153 13.97 2.74 0.37
N VAL A 154 14.08 1.50 -0.11
CA VAL A 154 14.27 1.21 -1.53
C VAL A 154 13.03 0.50 -2.09
N LEU A 155 12.50 1.03 -3.20
CA LEU A 155 11.46 0.36 -3.99
C LEU A 155 12.10 -0.37 -5.16
N LEU A 156 11.72 -1.63 -5.34
CA LEU A 156 12.20 -2.47 -6.43
C LEU A 156 11.09 -2.67 -7.47
N ASP A 157 11.34 -2.24 -8.71
CA ASP A 157 10.51 -2.58 -9.86
C ASP A 157 11.00 -3.92 -10.44
N MET A 158 10.33 -5.01 -10.09
CA MET A 158 10.67 -6.33 -10.64
C MET A 158 10.07 -6.49 -12.06
N PRO A 159 10.74 -7.22 -12.96
CA PRO A 159 10.15 -7.60 -14.24
C PRO A 159 8.82 -8.33 -14.09
N GLY A 160 7.90 -8.05 -15.01
CA GLY A 160 6.57 -8.66 -14.96
C GLY A 160 6.62 -10.15 -15.32
N TYR A 161 5.81 -10.96 -14.66
CA TYR A 161 5.64 -12.38 -14.96
C TYR A 161 4.51 -12.63 -15.98
N GLY A 162 4.45 -13.83 -16.55
CA GLY A 162 3.43 -14.23 -17.53
C GLY A 162 3.84 -13.96 -18.98
N LYS A 163 2.88 -13.57 -19.85
CA LYS A 163 3.13 -13.39 -21.30
C LYS A 163 4.27 -12.39 -21.56
N GLY A 164 5.27 -12.82 -22.32
CA GLY A 164 6.46 -12.03 -22.65
C GLY A 164 7.53 -11.98 -21.54
N SER A 165 7.33 -12.68 -20.42
CA SER A 165 8.39 -12.90 -19.44
C SER A 165 9.36 -13.96 -19.95
N ARG A 166 10.66 -13.76 -19.75
CA ARG A 166 11.71 -14.70 -20.14
C ARG A 166 11.86 -15.75 -19.03
N THR A 167 11.94 -17.02 -19.38
CA THR A 167 11.97 -18.16 -18.42
C THR A 167 13.04 -18.03 -17.33
N GLY A 168 14.24 -17.54 -17.66
CA GLY A 168 15.32 -17.33 -16.69
C GLY A 168 15.06 -16.25 -15.62
N TRP A 169 14.06 -15.39 -15.80
CA TRP A 169 13.76 -14.30 -14.85
C TRP A 169 13.13 -14.80 -13.57
N GLY A 170 12.28 -15.83 -13.66
CA GLY A 170 11.67 -16.44 -12.47
C GLY A 170 12.76 -16.87 -11.49
N VAL A 171 13.84 -17.47 -11.98
CA VAL A 171 14.95 -17.93 -11.15
C VAL A 171 15.67 -16.77 -10.46
N GLU A 172 16.03 -15.72 -11.19
CA GLU A 172 16.76 -14.58 -10.59
C GLU A 172 15.90 -13.76 -9.63
N ILE A 173 14.60 -13.60 -9.92
CA ILE A 173 13.64 -12.97 -9.01
C ILE A 173 13.50 -13.81 -7.74
N MET A 174 13.35 -15.13 -7.86
CA MET A 174 13.22 -15.99 -6.67
C MET A 174 14.49 -16.01 -5.83
N LYS A 175 15.69 -16.03 -6.45
CA LYS A 175 16.96 -15.85 -5.72
C LYS A 175 16.99 -14.55 -4.94
N TYR A 176 16.49 -13.46 -5.54
CA TYR A 176 16.35 -12.18 -4.83
C TYR A 176 15.43 -12.28 -3.63
N LEU A 177 14.20 -12.75 -3.87
CA LEU A 177 13.15 -12.76 -2.86
C LEU A 177 13.49 -13.66 -1.67
N GLN A 178 14.26 -14.73 -1.89
CA GLN A 178 14.71 -15.64 -0.84
C GLN A 178 16.01 -15.19 -0.15
N GLY A 179 16.97 -14.64 -0.92
CA GLY A 179 18.32 -14.38 -0.44
C GLY A 179 18.56 -12.97 0.11
N ARG A 180 17.67 -12.02 -0.17
CA ARG A 180 17.87 -10.61 0.19
C ARG A 180 17.40 -10.31 1.61
N ARG A 181 18.34 -10.12 2.54
CA ARG A 181 18.06 -9.84 3.96
C ARG A 181 17.28 -8.54 4.19
N GLN A 182 17.44 -7.57 3.31
CA GLN A 182 16.80 -6.26 3.39
C GLN A 182 15.34 -6.29 2.92
N LEU A 183 14.93 -7.32 2.17
CA LEU A 183 13.56 -7.42 1.67
C LEU A 183 12.58 -7.57 2.83
N ARG A 184 11.67 -6.61 2.96
CA ARG A 184 10.64 -6.60 4.00
C ARG A 184 9.29 -7.07 3.51
N ARG A 185 8.95 -6.79 2.25
CA ARG A 185 7.65 -7.17 1.66
C ARG A 185 7.66 -7.14 0.14
N ALA A 186 6.97 -8.10 -0.45
CA ALA A 186 6.62 -8.11 -1.87
C ALA A 186 5.15 -7.70 -2.09
N PHE A 187 4.93 -6.66 -2.88
CA PHE A 187 3.62 -6.22 -3.34
C PHE A 187 3.28 -6.86 -4.69
N VAL A 188 2.25 -7.69 -4.71
CA VAL A 188 1.78 -8.39 -5.92
C VAL A 188 0.59 -7.64 -6.50
N LEU A 189 0.78 -7.07 -7.68
CA LEU A 189 -0.23 -6.29 -8.38
C LEU A 189 -1.13 -7.17 -9.24
N ILE A 190 -2.43 -7.00 -9.07
CA ILE A 190 -3.47 -7.67 -9.84
C ILE A 190 -4.36 -6.62 -10.48
N ASP A 191 -4.59 -6.75 -11.79
CA ASP A 191 -5.48 -5.85 -12.53
C ASP A 191 -6.95 -6.10 -12.13
N SER A 192 -7.66 -5.04 -11.71
CA SER A 192 -9.05 -5.10 -11.24
C SER A 192 -10.04 -5.66 -12.28
N ASP A 193 -9.75 -5.46 -13.57
CA ASP A 193 -10.62 -5.82 -14.69
C ASP A 193 -10.51 -7.32 -14.99
N HIS A 194 -9.28 -7.84 -14.93
CA HIS A 194 -9.00 -9.23 -15.26
C HIS A 194 -9.03 -10.18 -14.06
N GLY A 195 -8.85 -9.65 -12.85
CA GLY A 195 -8.73 -10.42 -11.61
C GLY A 195 -7.51 -11.35 -11.60
N LEU A 196 -7.52 -12.30 -10.66
CA LEU A 196 -6.51 -13.35 -10.54
C LEU A 196 -6.48 -14.23 -11.80
N LYS A 197 -5.27 -14.57 -12.24
CA LYS A 197 -5.00 -15.58 -13.27
C LYS A 197 -4.12 -16.68 -12.70
N ARG A 198 -3.99 -17.79 -13.42
CA ARG A 198 -3.16 -18.94 -13.03
C ARG A 198 -1.74 -18.54 -12.60
N THR A 199 -1.08 -17.67 -13.36
CA THR A 199 0.27 -17.19 -13.01
C THR A 199 0.31 -16.38 -11.72
N ASP A 200 -0.78 -15.70 -11.35
CA ASP A 200 -0.88 -15.00 -10.06
C ASP A 200 -1.00 -16.03 -8.92
N HIS A 201 -1.80 -17.09 -9.11
CA HIS A 201 -1.89 -18.21 -8.16
C HIS A 201 -0.53 -18.90 -7.96
N ASP A 202 0.20 -19.17 -9.05
CA ASP A 202 1.51 -19.83 -8.99
C ASP A 202 2.52 -18.98 -8.19
N ILE A 203 2.56 -17.66 -8.42
CA ILE A 203 3.44 -16.74 -7.68
C ILE A 203 3.05 -16.66 -6.20
N LEU A 204 1.75 -16.55 -5.90
CA LEU A 204 1.27 -16.53 -4.52
C LEU A 204 1.63 -17.84 -3.80
N ALA A 205 1.44 -18.99 -4.45
CA ALA A 205 1.84 -20.28 -3.90
C ALA A 205 3.35 -20.36 -3.62
N LEU A 206 4.19 -19.89 -4.54
CA LEU A 206 5.65 -19.82 -4.32
C LEU A 206 5.99 -18.90 -3.14
N PHE A 207 5.33 -17.76 -3.01
CA PHE A 207 5.59 -16.84 -1.90
C PHE A 207 5.26 -17.48 -0.56
N ARG A 208 4.16 -18.23 -0.48
CA ARG A 208 3.82 -18.98 0.73
C ARG A 208 4.82 -20.12 0.99
N GLN A 209 5.17 -20.90 -0.04
CA GLN A 209 6.13 -22.00 0.06
C GLN A 209 7.49 -21.55 0.61
N TYR A 210 7.98 -20.38 0.17
CA TYR A 210 9.26 -19.83 0.61
C TYR A 210 9.13 -18.82 1.77
N ALA A 211 7.95 -18.71 2.38
CA ALA A 211 7.65 -17.76 3.46
C ALA A 211 8.06 -16.31 3.14
N ILE A 212 7.93 -15.90 1.87
CA ILE A 212 8.20 -14.54 1.42
C ILE A 212 7.06 -13.63 1.91
N PRO A 213 7.33 -12.62 2.77
CA PRO A 213 6.30 -11.70 3.21
C PRO A 213 5.72 -10.94 2.03
N HIS A 214 4.41 -11.01 1.84
CA HIS A 214 3.77 -10.42 0.67
C HIS A 214 2.40 -9.83 0.96
N GLN A 215 1.95 -8.98 0.05
CA GLN A 215 0.68 -8.27 0.12
C GLN A 215 0.12 -8.05 -1.29
N VAL A 216 -1.19 -8.16 -1.42
CA VAL A 216 -1.86 -8.00 -2.71
C VAL A 216 -2.36 -6.57 -2.89
N VAL A 217 -2.14 -6.03 -4.08
CA VAL A 217 -2.61 -4.71 -4.51
C VAL A 217 -3.45 -4.84 -5.77
N ILE A 218 -4.71 -4.41 -5.72
CA ILE A 218 -5.58 -4.36 -6.89
C ILE A 218 -5.40 -3.02 -7.60
N SER A 219 -4.89 -3.06 -8.82
CA SER A 219 -4.62 -1.88 -9.64
C SER A 219 -5.79 -1.57 -10.57
N LYS A 220 -5.82 -0.34 -11.10
CA LYS A 220 -6.81 0.15 -12.08
C LYS A 220 -8.25 0.05 -11.57
N VAL A 221 -8.49 0.32 -10.29
CA VAL A 221 -9.85 0.22 -9.73
C VAL A 221 -10.84 1.23 -10.32
N ASP A 222 -10.35 2.26 -11.01
CA ASP A 222 -11.15 3.19 -11.80
C ASP A 222 -12.03 2.49 -12.84
N LYS A 223 -11.61 1.32 -13.33
CA LYS A 223 -12.40 0.49 -14.24
C LYS A 223 -13.60 -0.17 -13.57
N LEU A 224 -13.48 -0.56 -12.30
CA LEU A 224 -14.58 -1.13 -11.52
C LEU A 224 -15.53 -0.05 -11.01
N LEU A 225 -15.00 1.12 -10.65
CA LEU A 225 -15.82 2.25 -10.18
C LEU A 225 -16.66 2.88 -11.30
N LYS A 226 -16.29 2.66 -12.58
CA LYS A 226 -17.06 2.99 -13.81
C LYS A 226 -17.59 4.43 -13.89
N SER A 227 -16.93 5.38 -13.23
CA SER A 227 -17.39 6.77 -13.19
C SER A 227 -16.24 7.77 -13.33
N LYS A 228 -16.55 8.93 -13.92
CA LYS A 228 -15.55 9.95 -14.30
C LYS A 228 -15.15 10.85 -13.13
N SER A 229 -16.04 11.10 -12.17
CA SER A 229 -15.86 12.11 -11.12
C SER A 229 -16.00 11.58 -9.69
N GLY A 230 -16.35 10.30 -9.53
CA GLY A 230 -16.60 9.71 -8.21
C GLY A 230 -17.00 8.25 -8.29
N ALA A 231 -17.39 7.65 -7.17
CA ALA A 231 -17.92 6.29 -7.08
C ALA A 231 -19.37 6.31 -6.61
N SER A 232 -20.20 5.42 -7.18
CA SER A 232 -21.55 5.20 -6.66
C SER A 232 -21.51 4.20 -5.51
N VAL A 233 -22.51 4.22 -4.65
CA VAL A 233 -22.66 3.23 -3.56
C VAL A 233 -22.65 1.79 -4.13
N ALA A 234 -23.32 1.57 -5.27
CA ALA A 234 -23.35 0.28 -5.93
C ALA A 234 -21.97 -0.16 -6.46
N SER A 235 -21.15 0.76 -7.00
CA SER A 235 -19.82 0.39 -7.49
C SER A 235 -18.82 0.13 -6.36
N LEU A 236 -18.97 0.84 -5.23
CA LEU A 236 -18.20 0.56 -4.00
C LEU A 236 -18.58 -0.79 -3.40
N ALA A 237 -19.87 -1.13 -3.33
CA ALA A 237 -20.32 -2.45 -2.88
C ALA A 237 -19.76 -3.57 -3.77
N ALA A 238 -19.86 -3.42 -5.10
CA ALA A 238 -19.31 -4.39 -6.03
C ALA A 238 -17.78 -4.53 -5.94
N LEU A 239 -17.06 -3.45 -5.61
CA LEU A 239 -15.63 -3.51 -5.32
C LEU A 239 -15.38 -4.31 -4.03
N GLN A 240 -16.09 -4.02 -2.96
CA GLN A 240 -15.95 -4.73 -1.68
C GLN A 240 -16.23 -6.22 -1.82
N ASP A 241 -17.31 -6.61 -2.49
CA ASP A 241 -17.64 -8.02 -2.74
C ASP A 241 -16.51 -8.73 -3.50
N ARG A 242 -15.94 -8.07 -4.51
CA ARG A 242 -14.78 -8.60 -5.24
C ARG A 242 -13.58 -8.77 -4.33
N LEU A 243 -13.24 -7.78 -3.51
CA LEU A 243 -12.09 -7.87 -2.61
C LEU A 243 -12.28 -8.97 -1.55
N GLN A 244 -13.48 -9.12 -1.00
CA GLN A 244 -13.81 -10.19 -0.07
C GLN A 244 -13.70 -11.57 -0.71
N SER A 245 -14.10 -11.72 -1.98
CA SER A 245 -13.95 -12.97 -2.72
C SER A 245 -12.49 -13.40 -2.92
N LEU A 246 -11.53 -12.49 -2.82
CA LEU A 246 -10.10 -12.81 -2.93
C LEU A 246 -9.52 -13.43 -1.66
N ARG A 247 -10.18 -13.26 -0.51
CA ARG A 247 -9.67 -13.69 0.80
C ARG A 247 -9.20 -15.16 0.82
N PRO A 248 -9.95 -16.14 0.31
CA PRO A 248 -9.52 -17.54 0.35
C PRO A 248 -8.22 -17.80 -0.43
N VAL A 249 -7.96 -17.00 -1.47
CA VAL A 249 -6.74 -17.14 -2.28
C VAL A 249 -5.56 -16.38 -1.67
N VAL A 250 -5.83 -15.21 -1.11
CA VAL A 250 -4.83 -14.32 -0.49
C VAL A 250 -4.37 -14.90 0.85
N GLN A 251 -5.30 -15.42 1.64
CA GLN A 251 -5.09 -16.06 2.94
C GLN A 251 -5.77 -17.44 2.98
N PRO A 252 -5.23 -18.45 2.29
CA PRO A 252 -5.71 -19.82 2.44
C PRO A 252 -5.41 -20.33 3.85
N ASP A 253 -6.12 -21.38 4.27
CA ASP A 253 -5.90 -22.00 5.57
C ASP A 253 -4.45 -22.51 5.70
N GLY A 254 -3.65 -21.83 6.51
CA GLY A 254 -2.19 -21.95 6.57
C GLY A 254 -1.63 -23.28 7.10
N ARG A 255 -2.46 -24.32 7.28
CA ARG A 255 -2.01 -25.64 7.74
C ARG A 255 -1.21 -26.41 6.69
N PHE A 256 -1.45 -26.15 5.41
CA PHE A 256 -0.83 -26.92 4.30
C PHE A 256 -0.12 -26.05 3.27
N GLU A 257 -0.52 -24.79 3.10
CA GLU A 257 -0.02 -23.94 2.01
C GLU A 257 1.07 -22.94 2.42
N GLY A 258 1.46 -22.88 3.70
CA GLY A 258 2.39 -21.87 4.24
C GLY A 258 1.68 -20.57 4.69
N PRO A 259 2.44 -19.55 5.14
CA PRO A 259 1.85 -18.29 5.58
C PRO A 259 1.22 -17.54 4.41
N GLY A 260 -0.07 -17.21 4.52
CA GLY A 260 -0.78 -16.38 3.53
C GLY A 260 -0.19 -14.97 3.39
N ALA A 261 -0.72 -14.21 2.44
CA ALA A 261 -0.38 -12.79 2.36
C ALA A 261 -0.81 -12.09 3.66
N LEU A 262 -0.25 -10.90 3.89
CA LEU A 262 -0.79 -10.02 4.92
C LEU A 262 -2.29 -9.82 4.68
N GLY A 263 -3.08 -9.86 5.75
CA GLY A 263 -4.54 -9.89 5.69
C GLY A 263 -5.20 -8.59 5.26
N GLU A 264 -4.60 -7.84 4.35
CA GLU A 264 -5.20 -6.68 3.71
C GLU A 264 -5.02 -6.77 2.21
N VAL A 265 -6.04 -6.32 1.49
CA VAL A 265 -6.01 -6.15 0.05
C VAL A 265 -6.18 -4.66 -0.23
N LEU A 266 -5.10 -4.03 -0.65
CA LEU A 266 -5.11 -2.62 -0.98
C LEU A 266 -5.56 -2.42 -2.41
N THR A 267 -6.15 -1.26 -2.68
CA THR A 267 -6.54 -0.87 -4.02
C THR A 267 -5.89 0.43 -4.43
N CYS A 268 -5.69 0.58 -5.74
CA CYS A 268 -5.12 1.79 -6.29
C CYS A 268 -5.56 2.03 -7.73
N SER A 269 -5.57 3.31 -8.12
CA SER A 269 -5.70 3.75 -9.49
C SER A 269 -4.65 4.81 -9.78
N THR A 270 -4.10 4.81 -10.98
CA THR A 270 -3.20 5.86 -11.48
C THR A 270 -3.80 6.62 -12.65
N GLU A 271 -5.08 6.41 -12.93
CA GLU A 271 -5.79 7.09 -14.01
C GLU A 271 -5.94 8.58 -13.65
N PRO A 272 -5.62 9.54 -14.54
CA PRO A 272 -5.68 10.98 -14.25
C PRO A 272 -7.00 11.47 -13.63
N ARG A 273 -8.14 10.87 -14.02
CA ARG A 273 -9.46 11.21 -13.47
C ARG A 273 -9.66 10.83 -12.00
N THR A 274 -8.81 9.95 -11.47
CA THR A 274 -8.85 9.47 -10.08
C THR A 274 -7.90 10.23 -9.16
N ARG A 275 -7.38 11.37 -9.60
CA ARG A 275 -6.60 12.26 -8.73
C ARG A 275 -7.50 12.77 -7.60
N VAL A 276 -6.99 12.68 -6.37
CA VAL A 276 -7.71 13.05 -5.15
C VAL A 276 -7.28 14.42 -4.61
N ALA A 277 -6.11 14.90 -5.02
CA ALA A 277 -5.62 16.23 -4.67
C ALA A 277 -4.72 16.77 -5.79
N PRO A 278 -4.56 18.10 -5.88
CA PRO A 278 -3.54 18.70 -6.73
C PRO A 278 -2.15 18.25 -6.25
N GLY A 279 -1.24 18.01 -7.20
CA GLY A 279 0.13 17.55 -6.92
C GLY A 279 0.45 16.17 -7.48
N HIS A 280 1.73 15.81 -7.40
CA HIS A 280 2.22 14.56 -7.95
C HIS A 280 1.91 13.38 -7.04
N GLY A 281 1.46 12.27 -7.64
CA GLY A 281 1.24 11.01 -6.92
C GLY A 281 0.01 10.98 -6.00
N GLN A 282 -0.83 12.01 -6.02
CA GLN A 282 -2.08 12.05 -5.28
C GLN A 282 -3.21 11.41 -6.07
N PHE A 283 -3.21 10.07 -6.13
CA PHE A 283 -4.28 9.29 -6.75
C PHE A 283 -4.98 8.39 -5.74
N LEU A 284 -6.18 7.92 -6.12
CA LEU A 284 -6.99 7.02 -5.32
C LEU A 284 -6.18 5.80 -4.83
N GLY A 285 -6.12 5.62 -3.51
CA GLY A 285 -5.44 4.50 -2.85
C GLY A 285 -3.92 4.63 -2.67
N ILE A 286 -3.26 5.63 -3.28
CA ILE A 286 -1.79 5.77 -3.21
C ILE A 286 -1.31 6.10 -1.80
N SER A 287 -2.00 6.96 -1.05
CA SER A 287 -1.62 7.30 0.33
C SER A 287 -1.61 6.06 1.24
N ALA A 288 -2.63 5.20 1.13
CA ALA A 288 -2.72 3.96 1.91
C ALA A 288 -1.60 2.98 1.51
N LEU A 289 -1.26 2.92 0.22
CA LEU A 289 -0.14 2.10 -0.24
C LEU A 289 1.22 2.62 0.21
N ARG A 290 1.44 3.94 0.21
CA ARG A 290 2.63 4.56 0.81
C ARG A 290 2.75 4.19 2.29
N TRP A 291 1.66 4.25 3.04
CA TRP A 291 1.64 3.83 4.43
C TRP A 291 1.96 2.34 4.62
N ALA A 292 1.44 1.46 3.76
CA ALA A 292 1.75 0.04 3.82
C ALA A 292 3.23 -0.24 3.52
N ILE A 293 3.85 0.51 2.60
CA ILE A 293 5.29 0.46 2.35
C ILE A 293 6.08 0.90 3.59
N LEU A 294 5.70 2.02 4.21
CA LEU A 294 6.35 2.50 5.44
C LEU A 294 6.22 1.48 6.58
N SER A 295 5.03 0.89 6.74
CA SER A 295 4.75 -0.13 7.73
C SER A 295 5.60 -1.38 7.50
N ALA A 296 5.72 -1.83 6.25
CA ALA A 296 6.60 -2.94 5.88
C ALA A 296 8.08 -2.64 6.20
N ALA A 297 8.52 -1.40 5.96
CA ALA A 297 9.88 -0.95 6.24
C ALA A 297 10.16 -0.70 7.74
N GLY A 298 9.16 -0.84 8.62
CA GLY A 298 9.30 -0.67 10.07
C GLY A 298 9.02 0.74 10.59
N TYR A 299 8.55 1.66 9.74
CA TYR A 299 8.22 3.04 10.13
C TYR A 299 6.79 3.22 10.66
N GLY A 300 6.00 2.14 10.75
CA GLY A 300 4.59 2.19 11.17
C GLY A 300 4.38 2.54 12.66
N GLY A 301 5.32 2.18 13.53
CA GLY A 301 5.22 2.42 14.98
C GLY A 301 5.62 3.84 15.42
N SER A 302 6.26 4.62 14.55
CA SER A 302 6.73 5.98 14.88
C SER A 302 5.63 7.04 14.81
N VAL A 303 4.44 6.67 14.33
CA VAL A 303 3.29 7.57 14.13
C VAL A 303 2.06 7.00 14.83
N GLU A 304 2.18 6.76 16.14
CA GLU A 304 1.01 6.83 17.00
C GLU A 304 0.78 8.31 17.27
N ALA A 305 -0.28 8.87 16.67
CA ALA A 305 -0.71 10.22 17.01
C ALA A 305 -0.85 10.28 18.52
N LYS A 306 -0.16 11.24 19.18
CA LYS A 306 -0.60 11.65 20.51
C LYS A 306 -2.07 11.99 20.33
N GLU A 307 -2.96 11.20 20.94
CA GLU A 307 -4.32 11.66 21.17
C GLU A 307 -4.15 13.02 21.82
N ASN A 308 -4.63 14.09 21.18
CA ASN A 308 -4.66 15.38 21.82
C ASN A 308 -5.39 15.13 23.15
N PRO A 309 -4.76 15.35 24.31
CA PRO A 309 -5.51 15.30 25.54
C PRO A 309 -6.65 16.29 25.34
N VAL A 310 -7.89 15.81 25.54
CA VAL A 310 -9.05 16.68 25.64
C VAL A 310 -8.68 17.66 26.75
N VAL A 311 -8.24 18.86 26.36
CA VAL A 311 -7.96 19.93 27.29
C VAL A 311 -9.32 20.34 27.81
N SER A 312 -9.69 19.75 28.96
CA SER A 312 -10.62 20.37 29.89
C SER A 312 -10.07 21.76 30.14
N SER A 313 -10.77 22.75 29.59
CA SER A 313 -10.52 24.16 29.81
C SER A 313 -10.51 24.44 31.31
N GLU A 314 -9.34 24.69 31.88
CA GLU A 314 -9.17 25.50 33.08
C GLU A 314 -7.68 25.84 33.29
N GLY A 315 -7.36 27.13 33.38
CA GLY A 315 -6.23 27.63 34.16
C GLY A 315 -4.87 27.84 33.46
N SER A 316 -4.66 29.08 32.98
CA SER A 316 -3.44 29.91 33.06
C SER A 316 -2.04 29.26 33.17
N GLY A 317 -1.12 29.64 32.27
CA GLY A 317 0.31 29.63 32.58
C GLY A 317 1.25 29.50 31.37
N SER A 318 1.91 30.60 31.02
CA SER A 318 3.00 30.71 30.03
C SER A 318 4.12 29.68 30.22
N LYS A 319 4.58 29.06 29.11
CA LYS A 319 6.01 28.78 28.83
C LYS A 319 6.24 28.25 27.41
N VAL A 320 7.22 28.86 26.74
CA VAL A 320 7.74 28.52 25.40
C VAL A 320 8.63 27.26 25.49
N PRO A 321 8.55 26.28 24.57
CA PRO A 321 9.56 25.25 24.45
C PRO A 321 10.61 25.62 23.38
N ASP A 322 11.86 25.63 23.82
CA ASP A 322 13.09 25.78 23.04
C ASP A 322 13.42 24.44 22.33
N PHE A 323 13.65 24.47 21.02
CA PHE A 323 14.07 23.30 20.25
C PHE A 323 15.56 23.43 19.89
N ARG A 324 16.42 22.60 20.51
CA ARG A 324 17.78 22.35 20.02
C ARG A 324 17.84 21.03 19.25
N PHE A 325 18.58 21.08 18.14
CA PHE A 325 18.85 20.00 17.19
C PHE A 325 19.65 18.83 17.78
#